data_AF-A0A512NKU5-F1
#
_entry.id   AF-A0A512NKU5-F1
#
_cell.length_a   1.000
_cell.length_b   1.000
_cell.length_c   1.000
_cell.angle_alpha   90.00
_cell.angle_beta   90.00
_cell.angle_gamma   90.00
#
_symmetry.space_group_name_H-M   'P 1'
#
loop_
_entity.id
_entity.type
_entity.pdbx_description
1 polymer ?
#
loop_
_entity_poly.entity_id
_entity_poly.type
_entity_poly.pdbx_seq_one_letter_code
_entity_poly.pdbx_strand_id
1 'polypeptide(L)'
;MNEIESVIARRLAFLEREFDRMGGAADDAEHDLRLNPSDPIARRQLEAIYALAGKTWAEILELRARQPGHHAVIRYDHHADRSADRAYRRALL
;
A
#
# COMPACT_ATOMS: atom_id res chain seq x y z
N MET A 1 21.77 7.90 10.03
CA MET A 1 20.87 7.29 9.05
C MET A 1 21.47 7.54 7.68
N ASN A 2 21.85 6.48 6.96
CA ASN A 2 22.47 6.60 5.64
C ASN A 2 21.41 7.07 4.62
N GLU A 3 21.78 7.89 3.64
CA GLU A 3 20.90 8.38 2.57
C GLU A 3 20.22 7.22 1.82
N ILE A 4 20.95 6.12 1.61
CA ILE A 4 20.43 4.89 0.98
C ILE A 4 19.35 4.22 1.86
N GLU A 5 19.57 4.14 3.17
CA GLU A 5 18.58 3.59 4.11
C GLU A 5 17.30 4.44 4.13
N SER A 6 17.45 5.77 4.06
CA SER A 6 16.34 6.72 3.99
C SER A 6 15.50 6.55 2.72
N VAL A 7 16.15 6.33 1.57
CA VAL A 7 15.46 6.08 0.29
C VAL A 7 14.70 4.75 0.31
N ILE A 8 15.31 3.68 0.84
CA ILE A 8 14.65 2.37 0.97
C ILE A 8 13.45 2.48 1.91
N ALA A 9 13.59 3.14 3.05
CA ALA A 9 12.49 3.33 4.01
C ALA A 9 11.32 4.12 3.40
N ARG A 10 11.59 5.19 2.64
CA ARG A 10 10.55 5.96 1.96
C ARG A 10 9.83 5.14 0.88
N ARG A 11 10.58 4.36 0.09
CA ARG A 11 10.00 3.46 -0.92
C ARG A 11 9.13 2.38 -0.28
N LEU A 12 9.61 1.77 0.82
CA LEU A 12 8.84 0.77 1.57
C LEU A 12 7.53 1.36 2.09
N ALA A 13 7.58 2.52 2.76
CA ALA A 13 6.39 3.19 3.28
C ALA A 13 5.41 3.66 2.18
N PHE A 14 5.89 3.88 0.96
CA PHE A 14 5.02 4.13 -0.18
C PHE A 14 4.32 2.83 -0.63
N LEU A 15 5.07 1.76 -0.86
CA LEU A 15 4.53 0.49 -1.33
C LEU A 15 3.55 -0.13 -0.34
N GLU A 16 3.81 -0.04 0.96
CA GLU A 16 2.90 -0.51 2.01
C GLU A 16 1.57 0.25 1.97
N ARG A 17 1.60 1.57 1.78
CA ARG A 17 0.37 2.38 1.61
C ARG A 17 -0.39 2.03 0.35
N GLU A 18 0.29 1.82 -0.77
CA GLU A 18 -0.38 1.40 -2.02
C GLU A 18 -0.97 0.00 -1.88
N PHE A 19 -0.27 -0.92 -1.22
CA PHE A 19 -0.76 -2.27 -0.95
C PHE A 19 -2.04 -2.24 -0.09
N ASP A 20 -2.08 -1.42 0.96
CA ASP A 20 -3.28 -1.24 1.77
C ASP A 20 -4.45 -0.65 0.96
N ARG A 21 -4.20 0.31 0.06
CA ARG A 21 -5.24 0.86 -0.83
C ARG A 21 -5.77 -0.18 -1.81
N MET A 22 -4.91 -1.06 -2.32
CA MET A 22 -5.33 -2.16 -3.17
C MET A 22 -6.28 -3.10 -2.43
N GLY A 23 -6.08 -3.32 -1.12
CA GLY A 23 -7.01 -4.08 -0.29
C GLY A 23 -8.41 -3.49 -0.30
N GLY A 24 -8.54 -2.18 -0.05
CA GLY A 24 -9.84 -1.49 -0.12
C GLY A 24 -10.49 -1.56 -1.50
N ALA A 25 -9.71 -1.37 -2.57
CA ALA A 25 -10.21 -1.49 -3.93
C ALA A 25 -10.65 -2.93 -4.30
N ALA A 26 -9.99 -3.94 -3.72
CA ALA A 26 -10.39 -5.34 -3.88
C ALA A 26 -11.71 -5.62 -3.17
N ASP A 27 -11.88 -5.13 -1.94
CA ASP A 27 -13.12 -5.26 -1.17
C ASP A 27 -14.32 -4.66 -1.92
N ASP A 28 -14.12 -3.48 -2.53
CA ASP A 28 -15.15 -2.82 -3.36
C ASP A 28 -15.50 -3.68 -4.60
N ALA A 29 -14.50 -4.17 -5.34
CA ALA A 29 -14.75 -5.01 -6.52
C ALA A 29 -15.39 -6.36 -6.16
N GLU A 30 -15.02 -6.95 -5.02
CA GLU A 30 -15.67 -8.14 -4.48
C GLU A 30 -17.12 -7.86 -4.07
N HIS A 31 -17.39 -6.69 -3.47
CA HIS A 31 -18.74 -6.27 -3.13
C HIS A 31 -19.61 -6.17 -4.39
N ASP A 32 -19.12 -5.53 -5.45
CA ASP A 32 -19.82 -5.42 -6.73
C ASP A 32 -20.10 -6.80 -7.35
N LEU A 33 -19.15 -7.73 -7.28
CA LEU A 33 -19.35 -9.11 -7.75
C LEU A 33 -20.33 -9.90 -6.87
N ARG A 34 -20.45 -9.62 -5.58
CA ARG A 34 -21.50 -10.22 -4.74
C ARG A 34 -22.89 -9.74 -5.17
N LEU A 35 -23.02 -8.48 -5.57
CA LEU A 35 -24.27 -7.91 -6.07
C LEU A 35 -24.60 -8.35 -7.50
N ASN A 36 -23.58 -8.46 -8.36
CA ASN A 36 -23.69 -8.93 -9.73
C ASN A 36 -22.52 -9.87 -10.09
N PRO A 37 -22.69 -11.20 -9.89
CA PRO A 37 -21.62 -12.18 -10.14
C PRO A 37 -21.13 -12.26 -11.58
N SER A 38 -21.92 -11.74 -12.52
CA SER A 38 -21.61 -11.74 -13.95
C SER A 38 -20.97 -10.43 -14.44
N ASP A 39 -20.70 -9.47 -13.56
CA ASP A 39 -20.10 -8.19 -13.94
C ASP A 39 -18.68 -8.39 -14.49
N PRO A 40 -18.46 -8.17 -15.81
CA PRO A 40 -17.15 -8.39 -16.41
C PRO A 40 -16.15 -7.29 -16.05
N ILE A 41 -16.61 -6.11 -15.64
CA ILE A 41 -15.76 -4.98 -15.24
C ILE A 41 -15.22 -5.24 -13.84
N ALA A 42 -16.10 -5.54 -12.88
CA ALA A 42 -15.69 -5.84 -11.51
C ALA A 42 -14.73 -7.05 -11.45
N ARG A 43 -14.97 -8.07 -12.29
CA ARG A 43 -14.07 -9.22 -12.41
C ARG A 43 -12.68 -8.85 -12.91
N ARG A 44 -12.59 -8.09 -14.01
CA ARG A 44 -11.31 -7.63 -14.56
C ARG A 44 -10.56 -6.71 -13.61
N GLN A 45 -11.28 -5.85 -12.91
CA GLN A 45 -10.72 -4.97 -11.89
C GLN A 45 -10.12 -5.77 -10.74
N LEU A 46 -10.84 -6.77 -10.20
CA LEU A 46 -10.34 -7.62 -9.14
C LEU A 46 -9.09 -8.42 -9.57
N GLU A 47 -9.09 -8.99 -10.78
CA GLU A 47 -7.94 -9.68 -11.35
C GLU A 47 -6.71 -8.76 -11.47
N ALA A 48 -6.90 -7.53 -11.96
CA ALA A 48 -5.83 -6.54 -12.06
C ALA A 48 -5.29 -6.12 -10.69
N ILE A 49 -6.18 -5.92 -9.70
CA ILE A 49 -5.79 -5.56 -8.33
C ILE A 49 -4.93 -6.65 -7.70
N TYR A 50 -5.35 -7.91 -7.77
CA TYR A 50 -4.55 -9.00 -7.21
C TYR A 50 -3.22 -9.21 -7.94
N ALA A 51 -3.19 -9.06 -9.26
CA ALA A 51 -1.94 -9.12 -10.02
C ALA A 51 -0.95 -8.01 -9.62
N LEU A 52 -1.46 -6.80 -9.38
CA LEU A 52 -0.65 -5.68 -8.91
C LEU A 52 -0.20 -5.89 -7.46
N ALA A 53 -1.12 -6.29 -6.57
CA ALA A 53 -0.83 -6.56 -5.16
C ALA A 53 0.25 -7.63 -4.99
N GLY A 54 0.21 -8.70 -5.79
CA GLY A 54 1.25 -9.74 -5.78
C GLY A 54 2.64 -9.20 -6.13
N LYS A 55 2.74 -8.31 -7.13
CA LYS A 55 4.01 -7.65 -7.50
C LYS A 55 4.49 -6.70 -6.40
N THR A 56 3.60 -5.87 -5.87
CA THR A 56 3.90 -4.92 -4.79
C THR A 56 4.39 -5.65 -3.55
N TRP A 57 3.74 -6.77 -3.18
CA TRP A 57 4.16 -7.60 -2.06
C TRP A 57 5.56 -8.19 -2.25
N ALA A 58 5.86 -8.72 -3.44
CA ALA A 58 7.19 -9.24 -3.75
C ALA A 58 8.27 -8.15 -3.61
N GLU A 59 8.00 -6.94 -4.08
CA GLU A 59 8.92 -5.80 -3.97
C GLU A 59 9.13 -5.36 -2.51
N ILE A 60 8.06 -5.34 -1.70
CA ILE A 60 8.15 -5.07 -0.25
C ILE A 60 9.07 -6.09 0.43
N LEU A 61 8.91 -7.38 0.14
CA LEU A 61 9.74 -8.44 0.71
C LEU A 61 11.21 -8.29 0.30
N GLU A 62 11.47 -7.97 -0.97
CA GLU A 62 12.82 -7.74 -1.47
C GLU A 62 13.49 -6.54 -0.78
N LEU A 63 12.77 -5.43 -0.62
CA LEU A 63 13.29 -4.24 0.06
C LEU A 63 13.56 -4.49 1.55
N ARG A 64 12.70 -5.26 2.22
CA ARG A 64 12.91 -5.66 3.63
C ARG A 64 14.12 -6.58 3.78
N ALA A 65 14.33 -7.51 2.85
CA ALA A 65 15.50 -8.41 2.88
C ALA A 65 16.82 -7.64 2.70
N ARG A 66 16.80 -6.51 1.98
CA ARG A 66 17.96 -5.62 1.78
C ARG A 66 18.27 -4.70 2.96
N GLN A 67 17.47 -4.74 4.04
CA GLN A 67 17.77 -4.05 5.30
C GLN A 67 18.30 -5.03 6.37
N PRO A 68 19.61 -5.36 6.36
CA PRO A 68 20.22 -6.17 7.41
C PRO A 68 20.37 -5.32 8.67
N GLY A 69 19.35 -5.29 9.53
CA GLY A 69 19.50 -4.70 10.85
C GLY A 69 18.24 -4.33 11.62
N HIS A 70 17.08 -4.17 10.98
CA HIS A 70 15.88 -3.72 11.68
C HIS A 70 14.69 -4.65 11.42
N HIS A 71 14.68 -5.79 12.10
CA HIS A 71 13.43 -6.36 12.63
C HIS A 71 12.89 -5.48 13.78
N ALA A 72 12.89 -4.16 13.60
CA ALA A 72 12.05 -3.30 14.41
C ALA A 72 10.73 -3.26 13.66
N VAL A 73 9.74 -3.94 14.22
CA VAL A 73 8.32 -3.75 13.87
C VAL A 73 8.01 -2.28 14.12
N ILE A 74 8.35 -1.39 13.19
CA ILE A 74 7.83 -0.03 13.17
C ILE A 74 6.38 -0.23 12.73
N ARG A 75 5.52 -0.46 13.73
CA ARG A 75 4.09 -0.48 13.53
C ARG A 75 3.76 0.86 12.89
N TYR A 76 3.38 0.84 11.62
CA TYR A 76 3.00 2.02 10.88
C TYR A 76 1.84 2.68 11.64
N ASP A 77 2.11 3.80 12.31
CA ASP A 77 1.11 4.49 13.11
C ASP A 77 0.23 5.34 12.19
N HIS A 78 -0.90 4.77 11.79
CA HIS A 78 -1.86 5.39 10.91
C HIS A 78 -2.40 6.75 11.44
N HIS A 79 -2.37 6.97 12.77
CA HIS A 79 -2.82 8.24 13.35
C HIS A 79 -1.83 9.39 13.13
N ALA A 80 -0.53 9.09 13.07
CA ALA A 80 0.51 10.09 12.82
C ALA A 80 0.45 10.58 11.37
N ASP A 81 0.28 9.67 10.40
CA ASP A 81 0.31 10.00 8.97
C ASP A 81 -0.95 10.78 8.53
N ARG A 82 -2.15 10.44 9.04
CA ARG A 82 -3.38 11.24 8.80
C ARG A 82 -3.33 12.65 9.38
N SER A 83 -2.48 12.89 10.37
CA SER A 83 -2.30 14.21 10.97
C SER A 83 -1.35 15.05 10.12
N ALA A 84 -0.28 14.44 9.61
CA ALA A 84 0.64 15.07 8.67
C ALA A 84 -0.04 15.42 7.33
N ASP A 85 -0.87 14.53 6.79
CA ASP A 85 -1.60 14.75 5.53
C ASP A 85 -2.62 15.91 5.64
N ARG A 86 -3.26 16.06 6.81
CA ARG A 86 -4.12 17.21 7.11
C ARG A 86 -3.35 18.51 7.29
N ALA A 87 -2.19 18.47 7.93
CA ALA A 87 -1.32 19.63 8.07
C ALA A 87 -0.78 20.11 6.71
N TYR A 88 -0.41 19.18 5.83
CA TYR A 88 0.06 19.48 4.49
C TYR A 88 -1.03 20.09 3.61
N ARG A 89 -2.26 19.56 3.64
CA ARG A 89 -3.40 20.17 2.92
C ARG A 89 -3.76 21.57 3.42
N ARG A 90 -3.53 21.87 4.71
CA ARG A 90 -3.75 23.22 5.25
C ARG A 90 -2.67 24.23 4.87
N ALA A 91 -1.45 23.78 4.55
CA ALA A 91 -0.36 24.65 4.12
C ALA A 91 -0.42 25.02 2.63
N LEU A 92 -1.28 24.34 1.86
CA LEU A 92 -1.50 24.55 0.42
C LEU A 92 -2.76 25.40 0.10
N LEU A 93 -3.43 25.92 1.13
CA LEU A 93 -4.49 26.93 1.03
C LEU A 93 -3.96 28.26 1.56
#